data_AF-A0AAE0I5X9-F1
#
_entry.id   AF-A0AAE0I5X9-F1
#
_cell.length_a   1.000
_cell.length_b   1.000
_cell.length_c   1.000
_cell.angle_alpha   90.00
_cell.angle_beta   90.00
_cell.angle_gamma   90.00
#
_symmetry.space_group_name_H-M   'P 1'
#
loop_
_entity.id
_entity.type
_entity.pdbx_description
1 polymer ?
#
loop_
_entity_poly.entity_id
_entity_poly.type
_entity_poly.pdbx_seq_one_letter_code
_entity_poly.pdbx_strand_id
1 'polypeptide(L)'
;MSSPAPLGPKPKKVVVVGLDNAGKSKLLRQVWNDLGATLPRTISPSETSSTSLAEAAGIVFVVDATDDHPRWAEAKRELHGMLAAFPPGELPPIVILGTKIDRPYAVEEAVLIHQLGLAELVGGRPITMFMCSVDWKFGYKEAFKWLSENL
;
A
#
# COMPACT_ATOMS: atom_id res chain seq x y z
N MET A 1 -3.67 -44.03 -12.00
CA MET A 1 -3.64 -43.05 -10.89
C MET A 1 -2.96 -41.81 -11.42
N SER A 2 -3.73 -40.82 -11.88
CA SER A 2 -3.18 -39.58 -12.42
C SER A 2 -2.75 -38.69 -11.26
N SER A 3 -1.46 -38.41 -11.18
CA SER A 3 -0.92 -37.41 -10.24
C SER A 3 -1.56 -36.06 -10.53
N PRO A 4 -2.03 -35.28 -9.53
CA PRO A 4 -2.53 -33.94 -9.79
C PRO A 4 -1.40 -33.09 -10.36
N ALA A 5 -1.69 -32.38 -11.45
CA ALA A 5 -0.77 -31.41 -12.04
C ALA A 5 -0.31 -30.42 -10.95
N PRO A 6 0.97 -30.01 -10.93
CA PRO A 6 1.47 -29.05 -9.96
C PRO A 6 0.60 -27.79 -10.03
N LEU A 7 -0.06 -27.46 -8.92
CA LEU A 7 -0.75 -26.19 -8.75
C LEU A 7 0.27 -25.10 -9.02
N GLY A 8 -0.02 -24.21 -9.98
CA GLY A 8 0.82 -23.06 -10.26
C GLY A 8 1.09 -22.24 -8.98
N PRO A 9 2.10 -21.36 -8.98
CA PRO A 9 2.45 -20.58 -7.80
C PRO A 9 1.21 -19.89 -7.22
N LYS A 10 0.98 -20.09 -5.91
CA LYS A 10 -0.14 -19.45 -5.20
C LYS A 10 0.01 -17.93 -5.29
N PRO A 11 -1.10 -17.18 -5.37
CA PRO A 11 -1.05 -15.74 -5.31
C PRO A 11 -0.44 -15.25 -3.99
N LYS A 12 0.59 -14.40 -4.12
CA LYS A 12 1.12 -13.54 -3.06
C LYS A 12 0.05 -12.51 -2.64
N LYS A 13 -0.35 -12.57 -1.38
CA LYS A 13 -1.37 -11.70 -0.81
C LYS A 13 -0.82 -10.29 -0.62
N VAL A 14 -1.47 -9.27 -1.17
CA VAL A 14 -1.13 -7.87 -0.89
C VAL A 14 -2.25 -7.28 -0.05
N VAL A 15 -1.90 -6.62 1.05
CA VAL A 15 -2.89 -6.05 1.95
C VAL A 15 -2.90 -4.53 1.78
N VAL A 16 -4.10 -3.96 1.65
CA VAL A 16 -4.29 -2.51 1.59
C VAL A 16 -4.84 -2.04 2.94
N VAL A 17 -4.08 -1.19 3.62
CA VAL A 17 -4.39 -0.65 4.95
C VAL A 17 -4.32 0.89 4.92
N GLY A 18 -4.74 1.53 6.00
CA GLY A 18 -4.78 2.99 6.13
C GLY A 18 -6.03 3.44 6.88
N LEU A 19 -6.09 4.73 7.23
CA LEU A 19 -7.23 5.29 7.96
C LEU A 19 -8.55 5.19 7.18
N ASP A 20 -9.67 5.30 7.88
CA ASP A 20 -10.98 5.48 7.24
C ASP A 20 -10.95 6.70 6.30
N ASN A 21 -11.77 6.66 5.25
CA ASN A 21 -11.85 7.71 4.24
C ASN A 21 -10.56 8.00 3.42
N ALA A 22 -9.44 7.32 3.65
CA ALA A 22 -8.20 7.48 2.87
C ALA A 22 -8.32 7.03 1.39
N GLY A 23 -9.45 6.40 1.01
CA GLY A 23 -9.75 6.04 -0.38
C GLY A 23 -9.45 4.59 -0.78
N LYS A 24 -9.19 3.70 0.20
CA LYS A 24 -8.87 2.28 -0.01
C LYS A 24 -9.84 1.56 -0.96
N SER A 25 -11.14 1.66 -0.74
CA SER A 25 -12.13 0.92 -1.56
C SER A 25 -12.21 1.42 -2.99
N LYS A 26 -12.04 2.74 -3.18
CA LYS A 26 -12.01 3.38 -4.50
C LYS A 26 -10.75 2.96 -5.26
N LEU A 27 -9.60 2.94 -4.58
CA LEU A 27 -8.33 2.45 -5.10
C LEU A 27 -8.44 0.99 -5.54
N LEU A 28 -8.92 0.10 -4.66
CA LEU A 28 -9.04 -1.33 -4.96
C LEU A 28 -9.92 -1.60 -6.17
N ARG A 29 -11.08 -0.94 -6.26
CA ARG A 29 -11.96 -1.04 -7.42
C ARG A 29 -11.25 -0.59 -8.70
N GLN A 30 -10.52 0.53 -8.65
CA GLN A 30 -9.83 1.04 -9.84
C GLN A 30 -8.66 0.14 -10.26
N VAL A 31 -7.89 -0.36 -9.31
CA VAL A 31 -6.81 -1.33 -9.55
C VAL A 31 -7.39 -2.59 -10.20
N TRP A 32 -8.52 -3.10 -9.72
CA TRP A 32 -9.18 -4.25 -10.35
C TRP A 32 -9.66 -3.94 -11.78
N ASN A 33 -10.22 -2.75 -12.01
CA ASN A 33 -10.69 -2.36 -13.35
C ASN A 33 -9.55 -2.20 -14.35
N ASP A 34 -8.46 -1.55 -13.96
CA ASP A 34 -7.36 -1.24 -14.86
C ASP A 34 -6.37 -2.39 -15.01
N LEU A 35 -6.15 -3.12 -13.91
CA LEU A 35 -5.08 -4.12 -13.80
C LEU A 35 -5.62 -5.53 -13.55
N GLY A 36 -6.93 -5.77 -13.38
CA GLY A 36 -7.45 -7.11 -13.08
C GLY A 36 -7.08 -8.19 -14.11
N ALA A 37 -6.87 -7.81 -15.37
CA ALA A 37 -6.38 -8.72 -16.42
C ALA A 37 -4.84 -8.78 -16.56
N THR A 38 -4.11 -7.80 -16.03
CA THR A 38 -2.68 -7.55 -16.28
C THR A 38 -1.80 -7.55 -15.03
N LEU A 39 -2.38 -7.43 -13.82
CA LEU A 39 -1.70 -7.79 -12.59
C LEU A 39 -1.23 -9.22 -12.78
N PRO A 40 0.02 -9.54 -12.41
CA PRO A 40 0.41 -10.92 -12.24
C PRO A 40 -0.70 -11.59 -11.42
N ARG A 41 -1.21 -12.75 -11.86
CA ARG A 41 -2.20 -13.56 -11.10
C ARG A 41 -1.73 -13.86 -9.67
N THR A 42 -0.50 -13.47 -9.36
CA THR A 42 0.21 -13.51 -8.11
C THR A 42 -0.20 -12.42 -7.12
N ILE A 43 -0.94 -11.35 -7.43
CA ILE A 43 -1.29 -10.31 -6.43
C ILE A 43 -2.79 -10.27 -6.17
N SER A 44 -3.20 -10.38 -4.90
CA SER A 44 -4.61 -10.28 -4.47
C SER A 44 -4.79 -9.18 -3.42
N PRO A 45 -5.18 -7.96 -3.82
CA PRO A 45 -5.40 -6.84 -2.92
C PRO A 45 -6.68 -7.00 -2.08
N SER A 46 -6.61 -6.84 -0.76
CA SER A 46 -7.78 -6.83 0.13
C SER A 46 -7.68 -5.75 1.21
N GLU A 47 -8.81 -5.14 1.59
CA GLU A 47 -8.88 -4.33 2.82
C GLU A 47 -8.75 -5.26 4.03
N THR A 48 -7.97 -4.89 5.03
CA THR A 48 -7.98 -5.65 6.30
C THR A 48 -7.79 -4.77 7.52
N SER A 49 -8.56 -5.08 8.55
CA SER A 49 -8.35 -4.68 9.94
C SER A 49 -7.40 -5.71 10.60
N SER A 50 -6.10 -5.43 10.61
CA SER A 50 -5.03 -6.05 11.42
C SER A 50 -4.72 -7.57 11.34
N THR A 51 -5.68 -8.50 11.16
CA THR A 51 -5.43 -9.94 11.35
C THR A 51 -4.68 -10.63 10.18
N SER A 52 -4.54 -9.99 9.01
CA SER A 52 -3.96 -10.60 7.81
C SER A 52 -2.52 -10.17 7.49
N LEU A 53 -1.95 -9.25 8.26
CA LEU A 53 -0.64 -8.64 7.97
C LEU A 53 0.51 -9.63 8.02
N ALA A 54 0.45 -10.63 8.90
CA ALA A 54 1.51 -11.65 9.05
C ALA A 54 1.71 -12.52 7.80
N GLU A 55 0.68 -12.64 6.94
CA GLU A 55 0.75 -13.40 5.69
C GLU A 55 0.87 -12.50 4.46
N ALA A 56 0.99 -11.18 4.66
CA ALA A 56 1.08 -10.23 3.57
C ALA A 56 2.46 -10.37 2.90
N ALA A 57 2.46 -10.68 1.61
CA ALA A 57 3.67 -10.62 0.81
C ALA A 57 4.10 -9.17 0.53
N GLY A 58 3.14 -8.23 0.56
CA GLY A 58 3.38 -6.80 0.39
C GLY A 58 2.24 -5.97 0.98
N ILE A 59 2.53 -4.73 1.33
CA ILE A 59 1.58 -3.84 2.00
C ILE A 59 1.45 -2.53 1.21
N VAL A 60 0.22 -2.05 1.04
CA VAL A 60 -0.07 -0.69 0.57
C VAL A 60 -0.72 0.07 1.72
N PHE A 61 0.00 1.02 2.29
CA PHE A 61 -0.49 1.92 3.34
C PHE A 61 -1.00 3.21 2.69
N VAL A 62 -2.31 3.45 2.77
CA VAL A 62 -2.99 4.55 2.09
C VAL A 62 -3.17 5.73 3.05
N VAL A 63 -2.76 6.92 2.60
CA VAL A 63 -2.87 8.18 3.34
C VAL A 63 -3.52 9.23 2.44
N ASP A 64 -4.46 10.00 2.97
CA ASP A 64 -5.08 11.09 2.22
C ASP A 64 -4.16 12.33 2.23
N ALA A 65 -3.84 12.87 1.06
CA ALA A 65 -3.04 14.09 0.96
C ALA A 65 -3.82 15.36 1.37
N THR A 66 -5.14 15.26 1.56
CA THR A 66 -6.01 16.38 1.97
C THR A 66 -6.37 16.36 3.44
N ASP A 67 -5.93 15.34 4.18
CA ASP A 67 -6.14 15.25 5.62
C ASP A 67 -5.43 16.39 6.37
N ASP A 68 -5.73 16.54 7.65
CA ASP A 68 -5.12 17.52 8.53
C ASP A 68 -4.08 16.89 9.46
N HIS A 69 -3.41 17.72 10.25
CA HIS A 69 -2.33 17.28 11.13
C HIS A 69 -2.75 16.19 12.15
N PRO A 70 -3.93 16.25 12.81
CA PRO A 70 -4.43 15.16 13.64
C PRO A 70 -4.58 13.83 12.90
N ARG A 71 -5.19 13.83 11.71
CA ARG A 71 -5.34 12.63 10.87
C ARG A 71 -3.99 12.05 10.47
N TRP A 72 -3.03 12.88 10.06
CA TRP A 72 -1.68 12.39 9.73
C TRP A 72 -0.91 11.88 10.95
N ALA A 73 -1.09 12.48 12.13
CA ALA A 73 -0.50 11.97 13.36
C ALA A 73 -1.07 10.59 13.74
N GLU A 74 -2.37 10.38 13.53
CA GLU A 74 -3.00 9.07 13.68
C GLU A 74 -2.45 8.07 12.64
N ALA A 75 -2.34 8.47 11.38
CA ALA A 75 -1.77 7.63 10.32
C ALA A 75 -0.32 7.25 10.62
N LYS A 76 0.49 8.19 11.14
CA LYS A 76 1.84 7.92 11.62
C LYS A 76 1.84 6.88 12.73
N ARG A 77 1.00 7.03 13.75
CA ARG A 77 0.91 6.08 14.87
C ARG A 77 0.58 4.68 14.38
N GLU A 78 -0.40 4.54 13.50
CA GLU A 78 -0.80 3.25 12.93
C GLU A 78 0.30 2.65 12.04
N LEU A 79 0.94 3.46 11.19
CA LEU A 79 2.06 3.01 10.35
C LEU A 79 3.22 2.50 11.20
N HIS A 80 3.68 3.30 12.16
CA HIS A 80 4.83 2.93 13.01
C HIS A 80 4.50 1.72 13.90
N GLY A 81 3.28 1.64 14.44
CA GLY A 81 2.81 0.48 15.21
C GLY A 81 2.78 -0.79 14.36
N MET A 82 2.29 -0.70 13.12
CA MET A 82 2.31 -1.81 12.16
C MET A 82 3.74 -2.25 11.84
N LEU A 83 4.64 -1.32 11.55
CA LEU A 83 6.05 -1.63 11.26
C LEU A 83 6.76 -2.31 12.43
N ALA A 84 6.45 -1.91 13.67
CA ALA A 84 7.01 -2.50 14.87
C ALA A 84 6.48 -3.91 15.17
N ALA A 85 5.35 -4.31 14.57
CA ALA A 85 4.78 -5.63 14.74
C ALA A 85 5.49 -6.73 13.94
N PHE A 86 6.32 -6.36 12.95
CA PHE A 86 7.10 -7.32 12.16
C PHE A 86 8.44 -7.63 12.85
N PRO A 87 8.84 -8.92 12.93
CA PRO A 87 10.17 -9.28 13.38
C PRO A 87 11.28 -8.65 12.52
N PRO A 88 12.48 -8.43 13.08
CA PRO A 88 13.63 -7.96 12.30
C PRO A 88 13.91 -8.85 11.09
N GLY A 89 13.95 -8.26 9.89
CA GLY A 89 14.21 -8.97 8.64
C GLY A 89 13.00 -9.63 7.98
N GLU A 90 11.82 -9.58 8.61
CA GLU A 90 10.57 -10.17 8.08
C GLU A 90 9.60 -9.12 7.53
N LEU A 91 10.01 -7.85 7.47
CA LEU A 91 9.17 -6.78 6.97
C LEU A 91 8.97 -6.95 5.44
N PRO A 92 7.72 -7.12 4.96
CA PRO A 92 7.46 -7.18 3.53
C PRO A 92 7.66 -5.81 2.88
N PRO A 93 7.81 -5.73 1.55
CA PRO A 93 7.78 -4.46 0.82
C PRO A 93 6.52 -3.66 1.11
N ILE A 94 6.70 -2.36 1.32
CA ILE A 94 5.62 -1.43 1.66
C ILE A 94 5.62 -0.25 0.71
N VAL A 95 4.45 -0.01 0.13
CA VAL A 95 4.11 1.22 -0.56
C VAL A 95 3.35 2.12 0.40
N ILE A 96 3.82 3.35 0.60
CA ILE A 96 3.01 4.44 1.14
C ILE A 96 2.36 5.15 -0.05
N LEU A 97 1.03 5.15 -0.13
CA LEU A 97 0.28 5.75 -1.23
C LEU A 97 -0.45 7.00 -0.75
N GLY A 98 0.08 8.18 -1.09
CA GLY A 98 -0.55 9.47 -0.83
C GLY A 98 -1.65 9.74 -1.86
N THR A 99 -2.92 9.68 -1.46
CA THR A 99 -4.07 9.75 -2.38
C THR A 99 -4.70 11.13 -2.46
N LYS A 100 -5.63 11.29 -3.41
CA LYS A 100 -6.47 12.49 -3.59
C LYS A 100 -5.67 13.75 -3.97
N ILE A 101 -4.54 13.58 -4.67
CA ILE A 101 -3.76 14.72 -5.18
C ILE A 101 -4.52 15.61 -6.18
N ASP A 102 -5.66 15.12 -6.68
CA ASP A 102 -6.59 15.87 -7.52
C ASP A 102 -7.39 16.94 -6.78
N ARG A 103 -7.37 16.92 -5.44
CA ARG A 103 -8.23 17.77 -4.63
C ARG A 103 -7.54 19.08 -4.26
N PRO A 104 -8.32 20.17 -4.09
CA PRO A 104 -7.80 21.37 -3.46
C PRO A 104 -7.17 21.04 -2.11
N TYR A 105 -6.08 21.72 -1.78
CA TYR A 105 -5.33 21.57 -0.52
C TYR A 105 -4.60 20.23 -0.34
N ALA A 106 -4.55 19.37 -1.36
CA ALA A 106 -3.67 18.21 -1.32
C ALA A 106 -2.22 18.65 -1.13
N VAL A 107 -1.55 18.08 -0.13
CA VAL A 107 -0.15 18.38 0.15
C VAL A 107 0.80 17.60 -0.75
N GLU A 108 2.00 18.14 -0.92
CA GLU A 108 3.08 17.50 -1.65
C GLU A 108 3.67 16.31 -0.89
N GLU A 109 4.37 15.45 -1.62
CA GLU A 109 5.04 14.25 -1.08
C GLU A 109 5.95 14.55 0.10
N ALA A 110 6.75 15.63 0.02
CA ALA A 110 7.68 16.02 1.08
C ALA A 110 6.96 16.30 2.42
N VAL A 111 5.74 16.84 2.37
CA VAL A 111 4.93 17.09 3.57
C VAL A 111 4.50 15.77 4.19
N LEU A 112 4.01 14.81 3.40
CA LEU A 112 3.62 13.51 3.93
C LEU A 112 4.82 12.71 4.46
N ILE A 113 5.97 12.76 3.79
CA ILE A 113 7.22 12.16 4.27
C ILE A 113 7.57 12.69 5.67
N HIS A 114 7.49 14.02 5.86
CA HIS A 114 7.74 14.65 7.14
C HIS A 114 6.69 14.26 8.19
N GLN A 115 5.40 14.39 7.87
CA GLN A 115 4.30 14.14 8.79
C GLN A 115 4.22 12.69 9.26
N LEU A 116 4.55 11.73 8.38
CA LEU A 116 4.57 10.31 8.69
C LEU A 116 5.92 9.85 9.28
N GLY A 117 6.93 10.71 9.31
CA GLY A 117 8.27 10.39 9.79
C GLY A 117 8.96 9.30 8.96
N LEU A 118 8.84 9.34 7.63
CA LEU A 118 9.37 8.30 6.74
C LEU A 118 10.88 8.38 6.55
N ALA A 119 11.49 9.56 6.74
CA ALA A 119 12.93 9.75 6.53
C ALA A 119 13.79 8.76 7.38
N GLU A 120 13.32 8.44 8.58
CA GLU A 120 13.97 7.49 9.49
C GLU A 120 13.69 6.02 9.14
N LEU A 121 12.62 5.76 8.38
CA LEU A 121 12.14 4.42 8.04
C LEU A 121 12.71 3.90 6.71
N VAL A 122 13.01 4.78 5.76
CA VAL A 122 13.45 4.44 4.40
C VAL A 122 14.92 3.97 4.35
N GLY A 123 15.72 4.20 5.39
CA GLY A 123 17.15 3.87 5.47
C GLY A 123 17.49 2.37 5.55
N GLY A 124 17.13 1.59 4.52
CA GLY A 124 17.46 0.17 4.36
C GLY A 124 16.26 -0.79 4.39
N ARG A 125 15.04 -0.27 4.55
CA ARG A 125 13.80 -1.05 4.50
C ARG A 125 13.18 -0.95 3.10
N PRO A 126 12.45 -1.97 2.62
CA PRO A 126 11.76 -1.92 1.33
C PRO A 126 10.49 -1.06 1.42
N ILE A 127 10.64 0.23 1.76
CA ILE A 127 9.53 1.19 1.88
C ILE A 127 9.74 2.30 0.85
N THR A 128 8.70 2.57 0.04
CA THR A 128 8.71 3.68 -0.92
C THR A 128 7.39 4.45 -0.88
N MET A 129 7.40 5.70 -1.34
CA MET A 129 6.22 6.53 -1.44
C MET A 129 5.83 6.79 -2.90
N PHE A 130 4.53 6.83 -3.16
CA PHE A 130 3.96 7.29 -4.42
C PHE A 130 2.78 8.22 -4.16
N MET A 131 2.70 9.31 -4.92
CA MET A 131 1.55 10.20 -4.95
C MET A 131 0.56 9.73 -6.02
N CYS A 132 -0.74 9.77 -5.70
CA CYS A 132 -1.77 9.07 -6.46
C CYS A 132 -3.08 9.86 -6.52
N SER A 133 -3.72 9.81 -7.69
CA SER A 133 -5.14 10.16 -7.83
C SER A 133 -5.85 9.04 -8.60
N VAL A 134 -6.91 8.50 -7.98
CA VAL A 134 -7.77 7.52 -8.65
C VAL A 134 -8.61 8.21 -9.74
N ASP A 135 -9.02 9.45 -9.53
CA ASP A 135 -9.82 10.21 -10.50
C ASP A 135 -9.00 10.57 -11.74
N TRP A 136 -7.73 10.93 -11.57
CA TRP A 136 -6.81 11.19 -12.68
C TRP A 136 -6.10 9.94 -13.22
N LYS A 137 -6.39 8.76 -12.67
CA LYS A 137 -5.76 7.49 -13.04
C LYS A 137 -4.23 7.50 -12.97
N PHE A 138 -3.69 8.14 -11.92
CA PHE A 138 -2.27 8.45 -11.79
C PHE A 138 -1.64 7.82 -10.53
N GLY A 139 -0.41 7.31 -10.65
CA GLY A 139 0.47 6.93 -9.55
C GLY A 139 0.27 5.53 -8.96
N TYR A 140 -0.97 5.03 -8.90
CA TYR A 140 -1.23 3.69 -8.34
C TYR A 140 -0.73 2.56 -9.25
N LYS A 141 -0.64 2.74 -10.57
CA LYS A 141 -0.15 1.68 -11.46
C LYS A 141 1.35 1.46 -11.25
N GLU A 142 2.09 2.56 -11.16
CA GLU A 142 3.51 2.60 -10.86
C GLU A 142 3.78 2.01 -9.47
N ALA A 143 2.95 2.36 -8.48
CA ALA A 143 3.05 1.82 -7.14
C ALA A 143 2.87 0.29 -7.08
N PHE A 144 1.84 -0.24 -7.76
CA PHE A 144 1.60 -1.68 -7.80
C PHE A 144 2.62 -2.43 -8.67
N LYS A 145 3.17 -1.78 -9.71
CA LYS A 145 4.30 -2.32 -10.48
C LYS A 145 5.55 -2.43 -9.61
N TRP A 146 5.93 -1.36 -8.90
CA TRP A 146 7.06 -1.37 -7.97
C TRP A 146 6.87 -2.46 -6.92
N LEU A 147 5.66 -2.57 -6.35
CA LEU A 147 5.37 -3.61 -5.37
C LEU A 147 5.64 -4.99 -5.96
N SER A 148 5.09 -5.29 -7.15
CA SER A 148 5.31 -6.56 -7.84
C SER A 148 6.78 -6.89 -8.12
N GLU A 149 7.63 -5.90 -8.36
CA GLU A 149 9.07 -6.09 -8.61
C GLU A 149 9.86 -6.35 -7.32
N ASN A 150 9.28 -6.02 -6.16
CA ASN A 150 9.92 -6.16 -4.85
C ASN A 150 9.33 -7.30 -3.99
N LEU A 151 8.25 -7.96 -4.45
CA LEU A 151 7.61 -9.11 -3.78
C LEU A 151 8.46 -10.39 -3.80
#